data_AF-A0A7D8YTG2-F1
#
_entry.id   AF-A0A7D8YTG2-F1
#
_cell.length_a   1.000
_cell.length_b   1.000
_cell.length_c   1.000
_cell.angle_alpha   90.00
_cell.angle_beta   90.00
_cell.angle_gamma   90.00
#
_symmetry.space_group_name_H-M   'P 1'
#
loop_
_entity.id
_entity.type
_entity.pdbx_description
1 polymer ?
#
loop_
_entity_poly.entity_id
_entity_poly.type
_entity_poly.pdbx_seq_one_letter_code
_entity_poly.pdbx_strand_id
1 'polypeptide(L)'
;MICFLAIVMTYGRVSGKEFSPTHFESRTFSFIEIPLLGIQLTPIDRRTSTSGFVNGLVRSRLVDRPASASDTWHLIEFERVGANPVAGAAKSLHGFLEYTDPDRSGNFFWDDWTQGHPAEAKVLWPHVQRLAIAEQYLLIPGLFRLASLAESPQDLAEKIDEYLDAELVAWSEDLRDAGYEKLADTWSESLLRSATGPAAAEPGVSADERSDEQSAP
;
A
#
# COMPACT_ATOMS: atom_id res chain seq x y z
N MET A 1 -21.48 -39.23 -4.50
CA MET A 1 -21.78 -37.90 -3.93
C MET A 1 -20.86 -37.55 -2.76
N ILE A 2 -20.69 -38.43 -1.76
CA ILE A 2 -19.81 -38.19 -0.60
C ILE A 2 -18.34 -37.92 -1.00
N CYS A 3 -17.78 -38.70 -1.93
CA CYS A 3 -16.39 -38.50 -2.40
C CYS A 3 -16.19 -37.16 -3.10
N PHE A 4 -17.17 -36.71 -3.89
CA PHE A 4 -17.11 -35.40 -4.56
C PHE A 4 -17.12 -34.27 -3.54
N LEU A 5 -18.01 -34.33 -2.54
CA LEU A 5 -18.05 -33.36 -1.46
C LEU A 5 -16.74 -33.35 -0.66
N ALA A 6 -16.16 -34.52 -0.37
CA ALA A 6 -14.88 -34.63 0.32
C ALA A 6 -13.73 -33.99 -0.48
N ILE A 7 -13.68 -34.20 -1.80
CA ILE A 7 -12.69 -33.57 -2.69
C ILE A 7 -12.86 -32.05 -2.68
N VAL A 8 -14.08 -31.54 -2.82
CA VAL A 8 -14.36 -30.10 -2.79
C VAL A 8 -13.96 -29.48 -1.45
N MET A 9 -14.27 -30.12 -0.33
CA MET A 9 -13.93 -29.60 1.00
C MET A 9 -12.43 -29.61 1.29
N THR A 10 -11.68 -30.53 0.68
CA THR A 10 -10.24 -30.70 0.94
C THR A 10 -9.39 -29.87 -0.03
N TYR A 11 -9.72 -29.89 -1.32
CA TYR A 11 -8.94 -29.25 -2.38
C TYR A 11 -9.53 -27.93 -2.87
N GLY A 12 -10.79 -27.63 -2.52
CA GLY A 12 -11.47 -26.40 -2.92
C GLY A 12 -11.17 -25.19 -2.03
N ARG A 13 -10.35 -25.34 -0.99
CA ARG A 13 -10.02 -24.24 -0.09
C ARG A 13 -9.08 -23.24 -0.78
N VAL A 14 -9.48 -21.98 -0.77
CA VAL A 14 -8.67 -20.83 -1.18
C VAL A 14 -8.46 -19.93 0.02
N SER A 15 -7.24 -19.46 0.22
CA SER A 15 -6.92 -18.46 1.23
C SER A 15 -5.87 -17.49 0.74
N GLY A 16 -5.87 -16.28 1.29
CA GLY A 16 -4.92 -15.25 0.89
C GLY A 16 -4.90 -14.05 1.81
N LYS A 17 -4.13 -13.05 1.38
CA LYS A 17 -3.96 -11.76 2.04
C LYS A 17 -4.28 -10.63 1.07
N GLU A 18 -4.91 -9.59 1.58
CA GLU A 18 -5.20 -8.34 0.87
C GLU A 18 -4.70 -7.15 1.69
N PHE A 19 -4.33 -6.08 0.99
CA PHE A 19 -3.87 -4.82 1.56
C PHE A 19 -4.73 -3.66 1.05
N SER A 20 -5.17 -2.80 1.96
CA SER A 20 -5.83 -1.55 1.64
C SER A 20 -4.79 -0.42 1.69
N PRO A 21 -4.43 0.22 0.56
CA PRO A 21 -3.49 1.34 0.57
C PRO A 21 -4.10 2.62 1.15
N THR A 22 -5.42 2.80 1.01
CA THR A 22 -6.11 4.00 1.52
C THR A 22 -6.21 4.03 3.03
N HIS A 23 -6.23 2.87 3.69
CA HIS A 23 -6.31 2.76 5.15
C HIS A 23 -5.04 2.19 5.78
N PHE A 24 -4.09 1.79 4.94
CA PHE A 24 -2.88 1.07 5.32
C PHE A 24 -3.24 -0.13 6.23
N GLU A 25 -4.14 -1.01 5.75
CA GLU A 25 -4.67 -2.14 6.52
C GLU A 25 -4.45 -3.46 5.77
N SER A 26 -4.07 -4.53 6.47
CA SER A 26 -4.00 -5.87 5.91
C SER A 26 -5.13 -6.74 6.45
N ARG A 27 -5.65 -7.64 5.62
CA ARG A 27 -6.58 -8.69 6.04
C ARG A 27 -6.27 -10.01 5.37
N THR A 28 -6.67 -11.10 6.02
CA THR A 28 -6.73 -12.42 5.40
C THR A 28 -8.13 -12.67 4.87
N PHE A 29 -8.23 -13.51 3.85
CA PHE A 29 -9.50 -14.04 3.37
C PHE A 29 -9.44 -15.56 3.17
N SER A 30 -10.59 -16.21 3.21
CA SER A 30 -10.72 -17.61 2.80
C SER A 30 -12.13 -17.96 2.33
N PHE A 31 -12.22 -18.91 1.40
CA PHE A 31 -13.48 -19.47 0.90
C PHE A 31 -13.26 -20.87 0.30
N ILE A 32 -14.36 -21.54 -0.06
CA ILE A 32 -14.35 -22.81 -0.78
C ILE A 32 -14.88 -22.58 -2.19
N GLU A 33 -14.19 -23.11 -3.20
CA GLU A 33 -14.61 -23.17 -4.60
C GLU A 33 -14.63 -24.62 -5.12
N ILE A 34 -15.33 -24.87 -6.23
CA ILE A 34 -15.20 -26.15 -6.95
C ILE A 34 -13.84 -26.15 -7.67
N PRO A 35 -12.93 -27.08 -7.34
CA PRO A 35 -11.64 -27.19 -8.03
C PRO A 35 -11.84 -27.33 -9.55
N LEU A 36 -10.91 -26.79 -10.33
CA LEU A 36 -10.93 -26.73 -11.81
C LEU A 36 -11.97 -25.79 -12.44
N LEU A 37 -13.14 -25.64 -11.82
CA LEU A 37 -14.20 -24.76 -12.34
C LEU A 37 -14.11 -23.32 -11.80
N GLY A 38 -13.43 -23.11 -10.66
CA GLY A 38 -13.30 -21.78 -10.04
C GLY A 38 -14.63 -21.20 -9.53
N ILE A 39 -15.64 -22.05 -9.33
CA ILE A 39 -16.97 -21.63 -8.87
C ILE A 39 -16.96 -21.55 -7.35
N GLN A 40 -17.09 -20.33 -6.80
CA GLN A 40 -17.16 -20.09 -5.36
C GLN A 40 -18.46 -20.67 -4.76
N LEU A 41 -18.34 -21.43 -3.68
CA LEU A 41 -19.45 -22.09 -2.97
C LEU A 41 -19.81 -21.42 -1.65
N THR A 42 -18.81 -20.94 -0.91
CA THR A 42 -19.04 -20.27 0.38
C THR A 42 -18.84 -18.77 0.25
N PRO A 43 -19.46 -17.95 1.11
CA PRO A 43 -19.04 -16.57 1.28
C PRO A 43 -17.54 -16.48 1.62
N ILE A 44 -16.94 -15.33 1.31
CA ILE A 44 -15.55 -15.04 1.66
C ILE A 44 -15.51 -14.63 3.14
N ASP A 45 -14.89 -15.46 3.99
CA ASP A 45 -14.55 -15.07 5.36
C ASP A 45 -13.34 -14.14 5.33
N ARG A 46 -13.40 -13.01 6.05
CA ARG A 46 -12.33 -12.00 6.08
C ARG A 46 -11.98 -11.62 7.50
N ARG A 47 -10.69 -11.48 7.79
CA ARG A 47 -10.19 -11.14 9.13
C ARG A 47 -9.05 -10.15 9.04
N THR A 48 -9.15 -9.03 9.76
CA THR A 48 -8.05 -8.05 9.85
C THR A 48 -6.80 -8.71 10.43
N SER A 49 -5.66 -8.42 9.83
CA SER A 49 -4.34 -9.00 10.18
C SER A 49 -3.22 -7.96 10.12
N THR A 50 -3.54 -6.69 10.32
CA THR A 50 -2.60 -5.56 10.29
C THR A 50 -1.56 -5.65 11.40
N SER A 51 -0.28 -5.47 11.05
CA SER A 51 0.83 -5.54 12.00
C SER A 51 0.86 -4.34 12.96
N GLY A 52 1.56 -4.49 14.09
CA GLY A 52 1.76 -3.42 15.07
C GLY A 52 2.47 -2.20 14.46
N PHE A 53 3.49 -2.43 13.65
CA PHE A 53 4.22 -1.40 12.90
C PHE A 53 3.30 -0.56 12.02
N VAL A 54 2.48 -1.22 11.18
CA VAL A 54 1.54 -0.54 10.28
C VAL A 54 0.51 0.29 11.08
N ASN A 55 0.01 -0.25 12.20
CA ASN A 55 -0.84 0.53 13.11
C ASN A 55 -0.10 1.74 13.70
N GLY A 56 1.21 1.63 13.93
CA GLY A 56 2.08 2.72 14.37
C GLY A 56 2.18 3.84 13.33
N LEU A 57 2.31 3.52 12.04
CA LEU A 57 2.33 4.51 10.95
C LEU A 57 1.04 5.35 10.91
N VAL A 58 -0.11 4.70 11.04
CA VAL A 58 -1.42 5.38 11.10
C VAL A 58 -1.53 6.26 12.35
N ARG A 59 -1.16 5.73 13.52
CA ARG A 59 -1.24 6.49 14.79
C ARG A 59 -0.33 7.72 14.81
N SER A 60 0.84 7.61 14.20
CA SER A 60 1.81 8.71 14.08
C SER A 60 1.49 9.68 12.95
N ARG A 61 0.39 9.46 12.19
CA ARG A 61 -0.01 10.26 11.02
C ARG A 61 1.09 10.34 9.95
N LEU A 62 1.85 9.27 9.79
CA LEU A 62 2.80 9.10 8.68
C LEU A 62 2.09 8.64 7.41
N VAL A 63 0.92 8.04 7.56
CA VAL A 63 -0.02 7.71 6.50
C VAL A 63 -1.41 8.20 6.89
N ASP A 64 -2.19 8.61 5.90
CA ASP A 64 -3.56 9.04 6.09
C ASP A 64 -4.49 7.83 6.22
N ARG A 65 -5.49 7.93 7.10
CA ARG A 65 -6.55 6.93 7.21
C ARG A 65 -7.90 7.63 7.29
N PRO A 66 -8.74 7.54 6.25
CA PRO A 66 -10.11 8.01 6.30
C PRO A 66 -10.90 7.35 7.44
N ALA A 67 -11.92 8.05 7.96
CA ALA A 67 -12.80 7.51 9.00
C ALA A 67 -13.80 6.47 8.46
N SER A 68 -14.01 6.44 7.15
CA SER A 68 -14.87 5.45 6.48
C SER A 68 -14.23 4.06 6.51
N ALA A 69 -15.01 3.03 6.15
CA ALA A 69 -14.44 1.72 5.87
C ALA A 69 -13.70 1.75 4.52
N SER A 70 -12.71 0.86 4.36
CA SER A 70 -12.02 0.70 3.08
C SER A 70 -12.87 -0.08 2.08
N ASP A 71 -13.07 0.51 0.91
CA ASP A 71 -13.69 -0.09 -0.27
C ASP A 71 -12.66 -0.79 -1.19
N THR A 72 -11.40 -0.37 -1.12
CA THR A 72 -10.33 -0.77 -2.05
C THR A 72 -9.35 -1.72 -1.38
N TRP A 73 -9.18 -2.90 -1.95
CA TRP A 73 -8.32 -3.97 -1.42
C TRP A 73 -7.50 -4.59 -2.55
N HIS A 74 -6.18 -4.46 -2.46
CA HIS A 74 -5.24 -5.02 -3.41
C HIS A 74 -4.74 -6.37 -2.93
N LEU A 75 -4.70 -7.34 -3.83
CA LEU A 75 -4.21 -8.68 -3.52
C LEU A 75 -2.71 -8.65 -3.18
N ILE A 76 -2.35 -9.18 -2.02
CA ILE A 76 -0.95 -9.45 -1.67
C ILE A 76 -0.59 -10.82 -2.25
N GLU A 77 -1.32 -11.86 -1.84
CA GLU A 77 -1.12 -13.20 -2.33
C GLU A 77 -2.34 -14.06 -2.02
N PHE A 78 -2.48 -15.17 -2.74
CA PHE A 78 -3.41 -16.22 -2.37
C PHE A 78 -2.90 -17.57 -2.84
N GLU A 79 -3.42 -18.63 -2.22
CA GLU A 79 -3.04 -20.00 -2.50
C GLU A 79 -4.28 -20.88 -2.64
N ARG A 80 -4.10 -21.95 -3.41
CA ARG A 80 -5.04 -23.08 -3.52
C ARG A 80 -4.32 -24.33 -3.06
N VAL A 81 -5.03 -25.23 -2.41
CA VAL A 81 -4.47 -26.51 -1.98
C VAL A 81 -3.90 -27.27 -3.19
N GLY A 82 -2.60 -27.58 -3.15
CA GLY A 82 -1.90 -28.29 -4.22
C GLY A 82 -1.41 -27.41 -5.38
N ALA A 83 -1.52 -26.08 -5.27
CA ALA A 83 -0.96 -25.14 -6.25
C ALA A 83 0.08 -24.22 -5.60
N ASN A 84 0.94 -23.62 -6.42
CA ASN A 84 1.84 -22.58 -5.94
C ASN A 84 1.06 -21.31 -5.57
N PRO A 85 1.47 -20.58 -4.52
CA PRO A 85 0.90 -19.27 -4.21
C PRO A 85 1.03 -18.31 -5.39
N VAL A 86 -0.03 -17.55 -5.64
CA VAL A 86 -0.08 -16.50 -6.65
C VAL A 86 0.11 -15.16 -5.94
N ALA A 87 1.13 -14.41 -6.34
CA ALA A 87 1.41 -13.08 -5.82
C ALA A 87 0.61 -12.02 -6.59
N GLY A 88 0.06 -11.05 -5.87
CA GLY A 88 -0.44 -9.80 -6.44
C GLY A 88 0.58 -8.67 -6.32
N ALA A 89 0.28 -7.52 -6.94
CA ALA A 89 1.21 -6.38 -6.98
C ALA A 89 1.55 -5.84 -5.59
N ALA A 90 0.59 -5.85 -4.65
CA ALA A 90 0.80 -5.35 -3.28
C ALA A 90 1.80 -6.19 -2.46
N LYS A 91 2.22 -7.36 -2.95
CA LYS A 91 3.24 -8.19 -2.31
C LYS A 91 4.58 -7.47 -2.15
N SER A 92 4.95 -6.60 -3.09
CA SER A 92 6.22 -5.87 -3.00
C SER A 92 6.27 -4.98 -1.76
N LEU A 93 5.27 -4.11 -1.59
CA LEU A 93 5.15 -3.25 -0.41
C LEU A 93 5.02 -4.08 0.87
N HIS A 94 4.16 -5.11 0.87
CA HIS A 94 3.97 -5.95 2.05
C HIS A 94 5.26 -6.64 2.49
N GLY A 95 6.12 -7.03 1.54
CA GLY A 95 7.44 -7.57 1.82
C GLY A 95 8.32 -6.61 2.62
N PHE A 96 8.28 -5.29 2.32
CA PHE A 96 8.99 -4.29 3.11
C PHE A 96 8.36 -4.09 4.49
N LEU A 97 7.02 -4.08 4.59
CA LEU A 97 6.31 -3.93 5.86
C LEU A 97 6.54 -5.10 6.83
N GLU A 98 6.81 -6.30 6.30
CA GLU A 98 7.11 -7.50 7.09
C GLU A 98 8.60 -7.84 7.12
N TYR A 99 9.48 -7.02 6.54
CA TYR A 99 10.92 -7.32 6.49
C TYR A 99 11.54 -7.23 7.89
N THR A 100 12.03 -8.36 8.38
CA THR A 100 12.82 -8.44 9.62
C THR A 100 14.29 -8.63 9.27
N ASP A 101 15.15 -7.81 9.84
CA ASP A 101 16.60 -7.97 9.72
C ASP A 101 17.05 -9.20 10.52
N PRO A 102 17.64 -10.24 9.90
CA PRO A 102 18.07 -11.45 10.60
C PRO A 102 19.10 -11.18 11.71
N ASP A 103 19.87 -10.09 11.58
CA ASP A 103 20.99 -9.76 12.47
C ASP A 103 20.59 -8.79 13.60
N ARG A 104 19.35 -8.27 13.60
CA ARG A 104 18.84 -7.36 14.64
C ARG A 104 17.66 -7.96 15.38
N SER A 105 17.42 -7.44 16.60
CA SER A 105 16.26 -7.75 17.44
C SER A 105 15.01 -7.86 16.59
N GLY A 106 14.22 -8.92 16.76
CA GLY A 106 13.12 -9.36 15.87
C GLY A 106 11.94 -8.41 15.61
N ASN A 107 12.16 -7.10 15.65
CA ASN A 107 11.34 -6.04 15.09
C ASN A 107 11.47 -5.99 13.56
N PHE A 108 10.52 -5.29 12.93
CA PHE A 108 10.60 -5.00 11.50
C PHE A 108 11.65 -3.91 11.26
N PHE A 109 12.52 -4.10 10.27
CA PHE A 109 13.59 -3.16 9.94
C PHE A 109 13.06 -1.74 9.70
N TRP A 110 11.96 -1.62 8.94
CA TRP A 110 11.36 -0.33 8.62
C TRP A 110 10.62 0.30 9.80
N ASP A 111 10.27 -0.48 10.83
CA ASP A 111 9.78 0.07 12.10
C ASP A 111 10.92 0.76 12.84
N ASP A 112 12.04 0.06 13.04
CA ASP A 112 13.23 0.62 13.68
C ASP A 112 13.76 1.85 12.90
N TRP A 113 13.81 1.77 11.57
CA TRP A 113 14.21 2.91 10.73
C TRP A 113 13.24 4.10 10.89
N THR A 114 11.94 3.86 10.85
CA THR A 114 10.93 4.93 11.00
C THR A 114 11.05 5.64 12.35
N GLN A 115 11.35 4.89 13.42
CA GLN A 115 11.55 5.45 14.75
C GLN A 115 12.87 6.22 14.87
N GLY A 116 13.94 5.74 14.22
CA GLY A 116 15.24 6.41 14.20
C GLY A 116 15.32 7.64 13.30
N HIS A 117 14.46 7.72 12.27
CA HIS A 117 14.45 8.76 11.24
C HIS A 117 13.06 9.42 11.11
N PRO A 118 12.52 10.03 12.19
CA PRO A 118 11.13 10.49 12.20
C PRO A 118 10.85 11.65 11.25
N ALA A 119 11.87 12.44 10.87
CA ALA A 119 11.70 13.56 9.95
C ALA A 119 11.67 13.06 8.50
N GLU A 120 12.52 12.11 8.14
CA GLU A 120 12.58 11.43 6.86
C GLU A 120 11.36 10.54 6.65
N ALA A 121 10.89 9.87 7.71
CA ALA A 121 9.67 9.07 7.66
C ALA A 121 8.44 9.88 7.25
N LYS A 122 8.34 11.14 7.68
CA LYS A 122 7.27 12.06 7.26
C LYS A 122 7.34 12.41 5.77
N VAL A 123 8.50 12.28 5.15
CA VAL A 123 8.68 12.44 3.71
C VAL A 123 8.33 11.12 3.01
N LEU A 124 8.89 9.99 3.46
CA LEU A 124 8.77 8.69 2.80
C LEU A 124 7.33 8.17 2.75
N TRP A 125 6.69 8.03 3.90
CA TRP A 125 5.45 7.26 4.01
C TRP A 125 4.28 7.82 3.22
N PRO A 126 4.08 9.16 3.14
CA PRO A 126 3.08 9.72 2.25
C PRO A 126 3.31 9.36 0.78
N HIS A 127 4.56 9.36 0.29
CA HIS A 127 4.87 8.94 -1.08
C HIS A 127 4.58 7.46 -1.30
N VAL A 128 4.98 6.59 -0.36
CA VAL A 128 4.67 5.16 -0.41
C VAL A 128 3.15 4.93 -0.47
N GLN A 129 2.38 5.63 0.36
CA GLN A 129 0.94 5.51 0.36
C GLN A 129 0.31 5.99 -0.95
N ARG A 130 0.72 7.15 -1.48
CA ARG A 130 0.20 7.67 -2.76
C ARG A 130 0.45 6.71 -3.91
N LEU A 131 1.68 6.17 -4.03
CA LEU A 131 2.00 5.17 -5.05
C LEU A 131 1.18 3.89 -4.86
N ALA A 132 0.99 3.43 -3.63
CA ALA A 132 0.19 2.24 -3.36
C ALA A 132 -1.30 2.45 -3.70
N ILE A 133 -1.85 3.64 -3.46
CA ILE A 133 -3.22 4.03 -3.87
C ILE A 133 -3.34 4.04 -5.39
N ALA A 134 -2.31 4.52 -6.10
CA ALA A 134 -2.26 4.51 -7.56
C ALA A 134 -1.86 3.15 -8.17
N GLU A 135 -1.79 2.07 -7.38
CA GLU A 135 -1.35 0.73 -7.78
C GLU A 135 0.09 0.66 -8.38
N GLN A 136 0.92 1.68 -8.13
CA GLN A 136 2.29 1.80 -8.66
C GLN A 136 3.33 1.10 -7.78
N TYR A 137 3.03 -0.15 -7.41
CA TYR A 137 3.83 -0.97 -6.50
C TYR A 137 5.25 -1.28 -7.00
N LEU A 138 5.49 -1.14 -8.31
CA LEU A 138 6.80 -1.36 -8.93
C LEU A 138 7.81 -0.25 -8.59
N LEU A 139 7.33 0.96 -8.28
CA LEU A 139 8.20 2.10 -7.99
C LEU A 139 8.64 2.15 -6.51
N ILE A 140 7.83 1.59 -5.61
CA ILE A 140 8.03 1.61 -4.15
C ILE A 140 9.39 1.07 -3.69
N PRO A 141 9.96 -0.03 -4.25
CA PRO A 141 11.30 -0.49 -3.86
C PRO A 141 12.39 0.59 -4.01
N GLY A 142 12.28 1.45 -5.03
CA GLY A 142 13.20 2.57 -5.24
C GLY A 142 13.15 3.57 -4.10
N LEU A 143 11.96 3.90 -3.60
CA LEU A 143 11.77 4.84 -2.48
C LEU A 143 12.44 4.33 -1.20
N PHE A 144 12.26 3.04 -0.89
CA PHE A 144 12.92 2.42 0.26
C PHE A 144 14.44 2.43 0.13
N ARG A 145 14.98 2.16 -1.07
CA ARG A 145 16.42 2.30 -1.32
C ARG A 145 16.90 3.73 -1.06
N LEU A 146 16.20 4.74 -1.59
CA LEU A 146 16.57 6.15 -1.40
C LEU A 146 16.52 6.56 0.08
N ALA A 147 15.48 6.14 0.79
CA ALA A 147 15.33 6.39 2.23
C ALA A 147 16.49 5.81 3.06
N SER A 148 17.00 4.63 2.67
CA SER A 148 18.15 4.01 3.34
C SER A 148 19.49 4.74 3.10
N LEU A 149 19.56 5.58 2.07
CA LEU A 149 20.76 6.31 1.65
C LEU A 149 20.68 7.81 1.93
N ALA A 150 19.52 8.30 2.37
CA ALA A 150 19.32 9.73 2.57
C ALA A 150 19.99 10.21 3.85
N GLU A 151 20.61 11.39 3.78
CA GLU A 151 21.29 12.00 4.93
C GLU A 151 20.39 12.98 5.68
N SER A 152 19.33 13.45 5.03
CA SER A 152 18.37 14.39 5.61
C SER A 152 16.99 14.28 4.95
N PRO A 153 15.94 14.86 5.55
CA PRO A 153 14.60 14.87 4.96
C PRO A 153 14.53 15.58 3.61
N GLN A 154 15.30 16.66 3.44
CA GLN A 154 15.33 17.41 2.18
C GLN A 154 16.05 16.63 1.08
N ASP A 155 17.19 16.03 1.40
CA ASP A 155 17.91 15.13 0.49
C ASP A 155 17.02 13.95 0.07
N LEU A 156 16.24 13.37 0.99
CA LEU A 156 15.28 12.33 0.66
C LEU A 156 14.18 12.82 -0.29
N ALA A 157 13.62 14.00 -0.04
CA ALA A 157 12.56 14.57 -0.88
C ALA A 157 13.07 14.81 -2.31
N GLU A 158 14.21 15.48 -2.45
CA GLU A 158 14.85 15.76 -3.75
C GLU A 158 15.14 14.46 -4.51
N LYS A 159 15.72 13.46 -3.85
CA LYS A 159 15.99 12.15 -4.47
C LYS A 159 14.72 11.41 -4.89
N ILE A 160 13.64 11.50 -4.12
CA ILE A 160 12.36 10.88 -4.47
C ILE A 160 11.78 11.54 -5.70
N ASP A 161 11.77 12.87 -5.75
CA ASP A 161 11.24 13.63 -6.88
C ASP A 161 12.04 13.34 -8.16
N GLU A 162 13.38 13.40 -8.09
CA GLU A 162 14.25 13.05 -9.22
C GLU A 162 14.03 11.63 -9.73
N TYR A 163 13.87 10.66 -8.82
CA TYR A 163 13.61 9.27 -9.18
C TYR A 163 12.26 9.09 -9.86
N LEU A 164 11.19 9.68 -9.32
CA LEU A 164 9.85 9.56 -9.87
C LEU A 164 9.73 10.24 -11.23
N ASP A 165 10.36 11.40 -11.42
CA ASP A 165 10.42 12.10 -12.70
C ASP A 165 11.18 11.28 -13.76
N ALA A 166 12.32 10.69 -13.39
CA ALA A 166 13.10 9.86 -14.30
C ALA A 166 12.32 8.59 -14.74
N GLU A 167 11.69 7.89 -13.80
CA GLU A 167 10.87 6.70 -14.12
C GLU A 167 9.66 7.06 -14.99
N LEU A 168 9.04 8.22 -14.74
CA LEU A 168 7.93 8.72 -15.55
C LEU A 168 8.36 8.94 -17.00
N VAL A 169 9.46 9.65 -17.22
CA VAL A 169 9.98 9.93 -18.57
C VAL A 169 10.27 8.62 -19.29
N ALA A 170 11.04 7.73 -18.67
CA ALA A 170 11.44 6.45 -19.25
C ALA A 170 10.22 5.61 -19.69
N TRP A 171 9.21 5.46 -18.81
CA TRP A 171 8.03 4.66 -19.15
C TRP A 171 7.18 5.32 -20.23
N SER A 172 7.10 6.66 -20.26
CA SER A 172 6.36 7.36 -21.29
C SER A 172 7.00 7.20 -22.67
N GLU A 173 8.34 7.13 -22.73
CA GLU A 173 9.09 6.85 -23.95
C GLU A 173 8.90 5.40 -24.39
N ASP A 174 9.07 4.43 -23.48
CA ASP A 174 8.84 3.01 -23.77
C ASP A 174 7.42 2.73 -24.30
N LEU A 175 6.40 3.38 -23.72
CA LEU A 175 5.02 3.25 -24.17
C LEU A 175 4.80 3.85 -25.56
N ARG A 176 5.43 4.99 -25.87
CA ARG A 176 5.34 5.60 -27.20
C ARG A 176 6.06 4.76 -28.25
N ASP A 177 7.24 4.24 -27.93
CA ASP A 177 8.00 3.35 -28.81
C ASP A 177 7.26 2.04 -29.08
N ALA A 178 6.46 1.57 -28.11
CA ALA A 178 5.58 0.43 -28.26
C ALA A 178 4.24 0.75 -28.98
N GLY A 179 4.02 2.01 -29.39
CA GLY A 179 2.82 2.45 -30.13
C GLY A 179 1.58 2.69 -29.26
N TYR A 180 1.76 2.94 -27.96
CA TYR A 180 0.67 3.20 -27.00
C TYR A 180 0.61 4.68 -26.58
N GLU A 181 0.54 5.63 -27.52
CA GLU A 181 0.70 7.06 -27.19
C GLU A 181 -0.37 7.56 -26.20
N LYS A 182 -1.64 7.15 -26.39
CA LYS A 182 -2.74 7.53 -25.47
C LYS A 182 -2.51 7.02 -24.05
N LEU A 183 -1.91 5.85 -23.91
CA LEU A 183 -1.60 5.29 -22.60
C LEU A 183 -0.42 6.04 -21.97
N ALA A 184 0.60 6.38 -22.75
CA ALA A 184 1.72 7.19 -22.29
C ALA A 184 1.26 8.53 -21.71
N ASP A 185 0.34 9.21 -22.40
CA ASP A 185 -0.19 10.51 -21.95
C ASP A 185 -1.06 10.36 -20.69
N THR A 186 -1.98 9.37 -20.68
CA THR A 186 -2.83 9.09 -19.50
C THR A 186 -2.01 8.72 -18.27
N TRP A 187 -0.97 7.91 -18.48
CA TRP A 187 -0.07 7.46 -17.41
C TRP A 187 0.72 8.64 -16.84
N SER A 188 1.21 9.53 -17.70
CA SER A 188 1.96 10.71 -17.30
C SER A 188 1.13 11.65 -16.43
N GLU A 189 -0.13 11.87 -16.79
CA GLU A 189 -1.06 12.67 -15.98
C GLU A 189 -1.36 12.03 -14.62
N SER A 190 -1.52 10.70 -14.58
CA SER A 190 -1.78 9.97 -13.34
C SER A 190 -0.59 10.00 -12.39
N LEU A 191 0.63 9.79 -12.90
CA LEU A 191 1.86 9.85 -12.11
C LEU A 191 2.14 11.26 -11.60
N LEU A 192 2.03 12.27 -12.47
CA LEU A 192 2.17 13.67 -12.07
C LEU A 192 1.23 14.02 -10.92
N ARG A 193 -0.04 13.59 -11.00
CA ARG A 193 -1.01 13.81 -9.92
C ARG A 193 -0.62 13.11 -8.62
N SER A 194 -0.06 11.90 -8.70
CA SER A 194 0.42 11.14 -7.54
C SER A 194 1.72 11.72 -6.94
N ALA A 195 2.58 12.29 -7.77
CA ALA A 195 3.84 12.92 -7.36
C ALA A 195 3.61 14.32 -6.76
N THR A 196 2.79 15.16 -7.40
CA THR A 196 2.56 16.57 -7.02
C THR A 196 1.33 16.82 -6.13
N GLY A 197 0.53 15.80 -5.82
CA GLY A 197 -0.56 15.89 -4.83
C GLY A 197 -0.03 16.20 -3.42
N PRO A 198 -0.75 16.99 -2.60
CA PRO A 198 -0.16 17.86 -1.59
C PRO A 198 0.66 17.09 -0.54
N ALA A 199 1.98 17.25 -0.62
CA ALA A 199 2.93 17.16 0.50
C ALA A 199 3.02 18.51 1.26
N ALA A 200 1.90 19.24 1.35
CA ALA A 200 1.79 20.51 2.06
C ALA A 200 0.68 20.43 3.11
N ALA A 201 0.94 19.69 4.19
CA ALA A 201 0.27 19.97 5.45
C ALA A 201 0.98 21.17 6.07
N GLU A 202 0.51 22.36 5.74
CA GLU A 202 0.86 23.58 6.47
C GLU A 202 0.50 23.41 7.98
N PRO A 203 1.31 24.00 8.88
CA PRO A 203 1.11 23.88 10.31
C PRO A 203 -0.05 24.77 10.77
N GLY A 204 -1.03 24.16 11.45
CA GLY A 204 -1.88 24.83 12.44
C GLY A 204 -2.78 25.95 11.91
N VAL A 205 -4.02 25.60 11.56
CA VAL A 205 -5.15 26.51 11.83
C VAL A 205 -5.85 25.96 13.07
N SER A 206 -5.59 26.62 14.20
CA SER A 206 -6.32 26.43 15.44
C SER A 206 -7.80 26.70 15.19
N ALA A 207 -8.64 25.70 15.43
CA ALA A 207 -10.06 25.90 15.59
C ALA A 207 -10.31 26.56 16.96
N ASP A 208 -10.04 27.86 17.04
CA ASP A 208 -10.43 28.72 18.14
C ASP A 208 -10.92 30.03 17.52
N GLU A 209 -12.22 30.08 17.22
CA GLU A 209 -13.06 31.29 17.09
C GLU A 209 -14.40 30.87 16.46
N ARG A 210 -15.35 30.47 17.31
CA ARG A 210 -16.79 30.68 17.14
C ARG A 210 -17.52 30.31 18.43
N SER A 211 -17.13 31.01 19.49
CA SER A 211 -18.03 31.38 20.57
C SER A 211 -18.38 32.85 20.37
N ASP A 212 -19.61 33.20 20.71
CA ASP A 212 -20.15 34.57 20.83
C ASP A 212 -20.75 35.21 19.56
N GLU A 213 -22.03 34.91 19.34
CA GLU A 213 -23.07 35.94 19.13
C GLU A 213 -24.43 35.32 19.47
N GLN A 214 -24.82 35.36 20.76
CA GLN A 214 -25.74 36.35 21.36
C GLN A 214 -27.17 36.36 20.79
N SER A 215 -28.03 35.65 21.53
CA SER A 215 -29.29 36.12 22.12
C SER A 215 -30.15 37.20 21.42
N ALA A 216 -31.41 36.78 21.26
CA ALA A 216 -32.66 37.52 21.53
C ALA A 216 -33.21 38.45 20.42
N PRO A 217 -34.53 38.73 20.42
CA PRO A 217 -35.58 38.37 21.40
C PRO A 217 -36.64 37.36 20.92
#